data_AF-A0A2R4FXG2-F1
#
_entry.id   AF-A0A2R4FXG2-F1
#
_cell.length_a   1.000
_cell.length_b   1.000
_cell.length_c   1.000
_cell.angle_alpha   90.00
_cell.angle_beta   90.00
_cell.angle_gamma   90.00
#
_symmetry.space_group_name_H-M   'P 1'
#
loop_
_entity.id
_entity.type
_entity.pdbx_description
1 polymer ?
#
loop_
_entity_poly.entity_id
_entity_poly.type
_entity_poly.pdbx_seq_one_letter_code
_entity_poly.pdbx_strand_id
1 'polypeptide(L)' 'AGKLLLESQALLDEVDAITTEARAQKILHGLGFSAERIHAPYSTLSGGWRSRASLASALLQPAHILLLDEPVN' A
#
# COMPACT_ATOMS: atom_id res chain seq x y z
N ALA A 1 -6.40 7.41 33.13
CA ALA A 1 -5.39 6.63 32.39
C ALA A 1 -5.94 6.09 31.06
N GLY A 2 -6.99 5.26 31.03
CA GLY A 2 -7.50 4.64 29.80
C GLY A 2 -8.00 5.60 28.70
N LYS A 3 -8.67 6.71 29.05
CA LYS A 3 -9.16 7.71 28.08
C LYS A 3 -8.03 8.37 27.28
N LEU A 4 -6.94 8.71 27.96
CA LEU A 4 -5.75 9.35 27.36
C LEU A 4 -5.02 8.41 26.39
N LEU A 5 -4.95 7.12 26.73
CA LEU A 5 -4.41 6.07 25.85
C LEU A 5 -5.25 5.88 24.59
N LEU A 6 -6.58 5.87 24.72
CA LEU A 6 -7.49 5.74 23.60
C LEU A 6 -7.41 6.95 22.65
N GLU A 7 -7.34 8.16 23.20
CA GLU A 7 -7.15 9.39 22.43
C GLU A 7 -5.81 9.40 21.68
N SER A 8 -4.71 8.98 22.32
CA SER A 8 -3.42 8.82 21.64
C SER A 8 -3.46 7.76 20.54
N GLN A 9 -4.13 6.63 20.74
CA GLN A 9 -4.25 5.60 19.70
C GLN A 9 -5.04 6.12 18.49
N ALA A 10 -6.15 6.82 18.71
CA ALA A 10 -6.94 7.41 17.62
C ALA A 10 -6.13 8.42 16.79
N LEU A 11 -5.32 9.26 17.45
CA LEU A 11 -4.43 10.19 16.77
C LEU A 11 -3.35 9.47 15.95
N LEU A 12 -2.79 8.37 16.47
CA LEU A 12 -1.81 7.56 15.75
C LEU A 12 -2.43 6.90 14.51
N ASP A 13 -3.64 6.34 14.65
CA ASP A 13 -4.35 5.70 13.54
C ASP A 13 -4.69 6.72 12.42
N GLU A 14 -5.03 7.96 12.79
CA GLU A 14 -5.28 9.04 11.83
C GLU A 14 -4.00 9.48 11.11
N VAL A 15 -2.88 9.63 11.83
CA VAL A 15 -1.57 9.89 11.22
C VAL A 15 -1.14 8.76 10.30
N ASP A 16 -1.35 7.50 10.71
CA ASP A 16 -1.05 6.34 9.88
C ASP A 16 -1.92 6.32 8.62
N ALA A 17 -3.20 6.64 8.72
CA ALA A 17 -4.08 6.76 7.55
C ALA A 17 -3.58 7.84 6.57
N ILE A 18 -3.18 9.01 7.06
CA ILE A 18 -2.63 10.11 6.24
C ILE A 18 -1.33 9.68 5.55
N THR A 19 -0.46 8.94 6.24
CA THR A 19 0.82 8.50 5.66
C THR A 19 0.67 7.28 4.75
N THR A 20 -0.40 6.51 4.90
CA THR A 20 -0.63 5.27 4.13
C THR A 20 -0.75 5.54 2.64
N GLU A 21 -1.47 6.59 2.23
CA GLU A 21 -1.61 6.93 0.80
C GLU A 21 -0.25 7.29 0.18
N ALA A 22 0.52 8.16 0.83
CA ALA A 22 1.85 8.55 0.37
C ALA A 22 2.81 7.35 0.28
N ARG A 23 2.74 6.41 1.23
CA ARG A 23 3.50 5.16 1.19
C ARG A 23 3.06 4.27 0.04
N ALA A 24 1.76 4.12 -0.18
CA ALA A 24 1.22 3.32 -1.29
C ALA A 24 1.68 3.88 -2.64
N GLN A 25 1.62 5.19 -2.84
CA GLN A 25 2.11 5.85 -4.05
C GLN A 25 3.61 5.62 -4.26
N LYS A 26 4.42 5.74 -3.20
CA LYS A 26 5.86 5.47 -3.26
C LYS A 26 6.17 4.03 -3.70
N ILE A 27 5.44 3.04 -3.15
CA ILE A 27 5.59 1.63 -3.51
C ILE A 27 5.18 1.39 -4.97
N LEU A 28 4.01 1.91 -5.38
CA LEU A 28 3.51 1.76 -6.75
C LEU A 28 4.45 2.39 -7.79
N HIS A 29 5.01 3.56 -7.50
CA HIS A 29 6.03 4.18 -8.34
C HIS A 29 7.29 3.31 -8.44
N GLY A 30 7.76 2.73 -7.34
CA GLY A 30 8.88 1.79 -7.34
C GLY A 30 8.62 0.52 -8.17
N LEU A 31 7.36 0.12 -8.33
CA LEU A 31 6.92 -1.00 -9.17
C LEU A 31 6.63 -0.59 -10.63
N GLY A 32 6.90 0.67 -11.00
CA GLY A 32 6.79 1.19 -12.36
C GLY A 32 5.41 1.74 -12.74
N PHE A 33 4.52 2.02 -11.78
CA PHE A 33 3.28 2.74 -12.09
C PHE A 33 3.56 4.22 -12.41
N SER A 34 2.96 4.72 -13.48
CA SER A 34 2.87 6.15 -13.76
C SER A 34 1.79 6.81 -12.89
N ALA A 35 1.88 8.12 -12.69
CA ALA A 35 0.87 8.87 -11.94
C ALA A 35 -0.56 8.66 -12.51
N GLU A 36 -0.70 8.70 -13.84
CA GLU A 36 -1.98 8.41 -14.50
C GLU A 36 -2.51 7.00 -14.18
N ARG A 37 -1.63 5.99 -14.13
CA ARG A 37 -2.04 4.61 -13.85
C ARG A 37 -2.43 4.40 -12.39
N ILE A 38 -1.79 5.10 -11.45
CA ILE A 38 -2.14 5.05 -10.03
C ILE A 38 -3.59 5.48 -9.81
N HIS A 39 -4.05 6.48 -10.58
CA HIS A 39 -5.41 7.00 -10.48
C HIS A 39 -6.40 6.35 -11.46
N ALA A 40 -5.95 5.41 -12.29
CA ALA A 40 -6.81 4.72 -13.24
C ALA A 40 -7.67 3.64 -12.52
N PRO A 41 -8.88 3.34 -13.02
CA PRO A 41 -9.70 2.28 -12.45
C PRO A 41 -8.98 0.93 -12.51
N TYR A 42 -9.03 0.15 -11.42
CA TYR A 42 -8.36 -1.15 -11.34
C TYR A 42 -8.75 -2.12 -12.48
N SER A 43 -9.99 -2.03 -12.97
CA SER A 43 -10.49 -2.83 -14.08
C SER A 43 -9.74 -2.61 -15.40
N THR A 44 -9.10 -1.44 -15.59
CA THR A 44 -8.34 -1.12 -16.81
C THR A 44 -6.89 -1.63 -16.78
N LEU A 45 -6.43 -2.18 -15.66
CA LEU A 45 -5.10 -2.76 -15.54
C LEU A 45 -5.01 -4.11 -16.27
N SER A 46 -3.91 -4.35 -16.99
CA SER A 46 -3.60 -5.68 -17.54
C SER A 46 -3.28 -6.68 -16.43
N GLY A 47 -3.26 -7.98 -16.76
CA GLY A 47 -2.94 -9.04 -15.78
C GLY A 47 -1.64 -8.81 -15.01
N GLY A 48 -0.54 -8.46 -15.71
CA GLY A 48 0.74 -8.15 -15.08
C GLY A 48 0.68 -6.93 -14.15
N TRP A 49 -0.05 -5.88 -14.54
CA TRP A 49 -0.26 -4.70 -13.67
C TRP A 49 -1.12 -5.02 -12.45
N ARG A 50 -2.11 -5.92 -12.58
CA ARG A 50 -2.90 -6.41 -11.45
C ARG A 50 -2.03 -7.20 -10.47
N SER A 51 -1.15 -8.07 -10.96
CA SER A 51 -0.17 -8.78 -10.11
C SER A 51 0.77 -7.82 -9.38
N ARG A 52 1.27 -6.78 -10.06
CA ARG A 52 2.08 -5.73 -9.43
C ARG A 52 1.30 -4.92 -8.39
N ALA A 53 0.03 -4.62 -8.64
CA ALA A 53 -0.83 -3.97 -7.66
C ALA A 53 -1.02 -4.85 -6.41
N SER A 54 -1.25 -6.16 -6.58
CA SER A 54 -1.33 -7.10 -5.46
C SER A 54 -0.03 -7.16 -4.65
N LEU A 55 1.12 -7.15 -5.32
CA LEU A 55 2.43 -7.06 -4.66
C LEU A 55 2.56 -5.73 -3.89
N ALA A 56 2.14 -4.60 -4.46
CA ALA A 56 2.13 -3.32 -3.78
C ALA A 56 1.28 -3.35 -2.50
N SER A 57 0.10 -3.98 -2.56
CA SER A 57 -0.76 -4.17 -1.40
C SER A 57 -0.08 -5.01 -0.32
N ALA A 58 0.62 -6.09 -0.69
CA ALA A 58 1.37 -6.91 0.26
C ALA A 58 2.53 -6.15 0.92
N LEU A 59 3.25 -5.32 0.15
CA LEU A 59 4.35 -4.48 0.63
C LEU A 59 3.88 -3.31 1.53
N LEU A 60 2.63 -2.87 1.38
CA LEU A 60 2.06 -1.81 2.21
C LEU A 60 1.74 -2.31 3.63
N GLN A 61 1.43 -3.60 3.76
CA GLN A 61 1.14 -4.23 5.05
C GLN A 61 2.41 -4.31 5.91
N PRO A 62 2.29 -4.12 7.23
CA PRO A 62 3.39 -4.39 8.16
C PRO A 62 3.63 -5.90 8.23
N ALA A 63 4.56 -6.41 7.43
CA ALA A 63 4.96 -7.80 7.42
C ALA A 63 6.45 -7.96 7.76
N HIS A 64 6.78 -8.95 8.61
CA HIS A 64 8.16 -9.30 8.93
C HIS A 64 8.80 -10.20 7.87
N ILE A 65 7.99 -11.05 7.22
CA ILE A 65 8.40 -11.97 6.18
C ILE A 65 7.37 -11.89 5.06
N LEU A 66 7.84 -11.72 3.82
CA LEU A 66 7.04 -11.77 2.61
C LEU A 66 7.56 -12.92 1.75
N LEU A 67 6.72 -13.93 1.51
CA LEU A 67 7.02 -15.05 0.63
C LEU A 67 6.37 -14.79 -0.73
N LEU A 68 7.19 -14.77 -1.78
CA LEU A 68 6.74 -14.63 -3.16
C LEU A 68 7.06 -15.93 -3.89
N ASP A 69 6.03 -16.61 -4.38
CA ASP A 69 6.20 -17.70 -5.33
C ASP A 69 6.16 -17.10 -6.74
N GLU A 70 7.19 -17.35 -7.55
CA GLU A 70 7.39 -16.76 -8.89
C GLU A 70 7.37 -15.21 -8.94
N PRO A 71 8.45 -14.50 -8.52
CA PRO A 71 8.54 -13.05 -8.65
C PRO A 71 8.79 -12.66 -10.12
N VAL A 72 7.70 -12.61 -10.90
CA VAL A 72 7.58 -12.34 -12.34
C VAL A 72 8.65 -11.39 -12.93
N ASN A 73 9.42 -11.95 -13.89
CA ASN A 73 10.21 -11.25 -14.92
C ASN A 73 9.42 -10.12 -15.62
#